data_AF-A0A966F4I6-F1
#
_entry.id   AF-A0A966F4I6-F1
#
_cell.length_a   1.000
_cell.length_b   1.000
_cell.length_c   1.000
_cell.angle_alpha   90.00
_cell.angle_beta   90.00
_cell.angle_gamma   90.00
#
_symmetry.space_group_name_H-M   'P 1'
#
loop_
_entity.id
_entity.type
_entity.pdbx_description
1 polymer ?
#
loop_
_entity_poly.entity_id
_entity_poly.type
_entity_poly.pdbx_seq_one_letter_code
_entity_poly.pdbx_strand_id
1 'polypeptide(L)'
;MQLTSVIAIYVLFWVTAAFIILPIGIRNHHESGVKMVKGQSDGAPVNFRPLRVLLLTTLLATAMFGLFYLNYVYGWISMDTIDFFNSRERMQDV
;
A
#
# COMPACT_ATOMS: atom_id res chain seq x y z
N MET A 1 17.45 11.32 -5.07
CA MET A 1 16.37 11.66 -4.12
C MET A 1 16.94 12.12 -2.79
N GLN A 2 16.30 13.09 -2.12
CA GLN A 2 16.61 13.43 -0.72
C GLN A 2 16.11 12.33 0.22
N LEU A 3 16.79 12.14 1.35
CA LEU A 3 16.42 11.12 2.35
C LEU A 3 15.00 11.34 2.91
N THR A 4 14.63 12.61 3.15
CA THR A 4 13.29 13.01 3.59
C THR A 4 12.21 12.55 2.61
N SER A 5 12.45 12.74 1.30
CA SER A 5 11.54 12.29 0.24
C SER A 5 11.44 10.76 0.21
N VAL A 6 12.56 10.05 0.35
CA VAL A 6 12.59 8.58 0.40
C VAL A 6 11.71 8.05 1.53
N ILE A 7 11.87 8.59 2.74
CA ILE A 7 11.08 8.18 3.91
C ILE A 7 9.60 8.51 3.71
N ALA A 8 9.27 9.72 3.23
CA ALA A 8 7.88 10.13 2.99
C ALA A 8 7.17 9.22 1.99
N ILE A 9 7.83 8.89 0.87
CA ILE A 9 7.28 8.00 -0.15
C ILE A 9 7.11 6.59 0.41
N TYR A 10 8.10 6.06 1.15
CA TYR A 10 7.98 4.74 1.78
C TYR A 10 6.79 4.67 2.75
N VAL A 11 6.57 5.71 3.56
CA VAL A 11 5.40 5.80 4.45
C VAL A 11 4.09 5.78 3.66
N LEU A 12 4.02 6.48 2.52
CA LEU A 12 2.85 6.46 1.65
C LEU A 12 2.55 5.04 1.10
N PHE A 13 3.59 4.33 0.63
CA PHE A 13 3.46 2.92 0.23
C PHE A 13 3.00 2.05 1.40
N TRP A 14 3.55 2.26 2.59
CA TRP A 14 3.20 1.49 3.79
C TRP A 14 1.73 1.69 4.20
N VAL A 15 1.25 2.94 4.21
CA VAL A 15 -0.15 3.25 4.51
C VAL A 15 -1.08 2.63 3.46
N THR A 16 -0.73 2.75 2.17
CA THR A 16 -1.52 2.14 1.08
C THR A 16 -1.56 0.62 1.21
N ALA A 17 -0.43 -0.02 1.49
CA ALA A 17 -0.35 -1.45 1.74
C ALA A 17 -1.19 -1.87 2.97
N ALA A 18 -1.22 -1.05 4.02
CA ALA A 18 -2.04 -1.32 5.20
C ALA A 18 -3.53 -1.40 4.84
N PHE A 19 -4.03 -0.44 4.05
CA PHE A 19 -5.42 -0.48 3.57
C PHE A 19 -5.73 -1.70 2.70
N ILE A 20 -4.78 -2.17 1.90
CA ILE A 20 -4.94 -3.38 1.08
C ILE A 20 -4.97 -4.65 1.95
N ILE A 21 -4.11 -4.73 2.97
CA ILE A 21 -3.97 -5.93 3.81
C ILE A 21 -5.05 -6.03 4.90
N LEU A 22 -5.50 -4.91 5.46
CA LEU A 22 -6.48 -4.89 6.55
C LEU A 22 -7.77 -5.70 6.30
N PRO A 23 -8.45 -5.64 5.14
CA PRO A 23 -9.66 -6.44 4.91
C PRO A 23 -9.38 -7.94 4.76
N ILE A 24 -8.12 -8.34 4.56
CA ILE A 24 -7.76 -9.73 4.28
C ILE A 24 -7.69 -10.52 5.59
N GLY A 25 -8.53 -11.55 5.70
CA GLY A 25 -8.50 -12.49 6.84
C GLY A 25 -9.31 -12.05 8.06
N ILE A 26 -10.13 -11.01 7.93
CA ILE A 26 -11.17 -10.68 8.91
C ILE A 26 -12.31 -11.70 8.79
N ARG A 27 -12.76 -12.24 9.93
CA ARG A 27 -13.96 -13.08 10.04
C ARG A 27 -14.89 -12.46 11.07
N ASN A 28 -16.17 -12.37 10.72
CA ASN A 28 -17.20 -11.78 11.58
C ASN A 28 -17.84 -12.84 12.49
N HIS A 29 -18.36 -12.40 13.65
CA HIS A 29 -19.03 -13.28 14.62
C HIS A 29 -20.23 -14.02 14.02
N HIS A 30 -21.00 -13.34 13.16
CA HIS A 30 -22.14 -13.92 12.43
C HIS A 30 -21.75 -15.11 11.53
N GLU A 31 -20.55 -15.08 10.93
CA GLU A 31 -20.09 -16.13 10.01
C GLU A 31 -19.41 -17.30 10.73
N SER A 32 -19.00 -17.09 11.99
CA SER A 32 -18.19 -18.05 12.75
C SER A 32 -18.98 -18.85 13.79
N GLY A 33 -20.27 -18.54 14.00
CA GLY A 33 -21.13 -19.21 14.98
C GLY A 33 -20.70 -18.98 16.44
N VAL A 34 -19.75 -18.07 16.67
CA VAL A 34 -19.24 -17.74 18.00
C VAL A 34 -20.21 -16.76 18.65
N LYS A 35 -20.67 -17.07 19.87
CA LYS A 35 -21.52 -16.15 20.64
C LYS A 35 -20.73 -14.87 20.95
N MET A 36 -21.30 -13.74 20.54
CA MET A 36 -20.78 -12.44 20.94
C MET A 36 -20.82 -12.28 22.47
N VAL A 37 -19.76 -11.70 23.04
CA VAL A 37 -19.75 -11.33 24.46
C VAL A 37 -20.60 -10.07 24.64
N LYS A 38 -21.38 -10.00 25.73
CA LYS A 38 -22.26 -8.85 26.02
C LYS A 38 -21.42 -7.55 26.07
N GLY A 39 -21.73 -6.60 25.19
CA GLY A 39 -21.01 -5.32 25.05
C GLY A 39 -20.02 -5.25 23.89
N GLN A 40 -19.83 -6.33 23.13
CA GLN A 40 -18.99 -6.35 21.94
C GLN A 40 -19.73 -5.75 20.73
N SER A 41 -19.05 -4.91 19.95
CA SER A 41 -19.60 -4.34 18.70
C SER A 41 -19.73 -5.40 17.61
N ASP A 42 -20.80 -5.35 16.81
CA ASP A 42 -21.06 -6.26 15.68
C ASP A 42 -19.92 -6.29 14.66
N GLY A 43 -19.17 -5.19 14.54
CA GLY A 43 -18.03 -5.07 13.61
C GLY A 43 -16.69 -5.56 14.17
N ALA A 44 -16.62 -6.01 15.42
CA ALA A 44 -15.35 -6.44 16.02
C ALA A 44 -14.89 -7.79 15.43
N PRO A 45 -13.69 -7.88 14.83
CA PRO A 45 -13.18 -9.15 14.29
C PRO A 45 -13.05 -10.21 15.38
N VAL A 46 -13.43 -11.45 15.08
CA VAL A 46 -13.26 -12.57 16.04
C VAL A 46 -11.78 -12.95 16.20
N ASN A 47 -11.00 -12.79 15.13
CA ASN A 47 -9.60 -13.23 15.05
C ASN A 47 -8.72 -12.10 14.52
N PHE A 48 -8.55 -11.03 15.30
CA PHE A 48 -7.62 -9.97 14.95
C PHE A 48 -6.18 -10.41 15.23
N ARG A 49 -5.38 -10.55 14.17
CA ARG A 49 -3.96 -10.95 14.25
C ARG A 49 -3.03 -9.79 13.86
N PRO A 50 -2.81 -8.81 14.76
CA PRO A 50 -2.13 -7.55 14.42
C PRO A 50 -0.70 -7.76 13.90
N LEU A 51 0.05 -8.70 14.48
CA LEU A 51 1.42 -8.99 14.04
C LEU A 51 1.49 -9.50 12.61
N ARG A 52 0.50 -10.31 12.19
CA ARG A 52 0.45 -10.84 10.83
C ARG A 52 0.15 -9.74 9.82
N VAL A 53 -0.80 -8.86 10.16
CA VAL A 53 -1.16 -7.69 9.34
C VAL A 53 0.08 -6.80 9.18
N LEU A 54 0.76 -6.47 10.27
CA LEU A 54 1.95 -5.60 10.23
C LEU A 54 3.08 -6.19 9.38
N LEU A 55 3.34 -7.49 9.50
CA LEU A 55 4.35 -8.18 8.68
C LEU A 55 3.99 -8.17 7.20
N LEU A 56 2.75 -8.54 6.84
CA LEU A 56 2.31 -8.56 5.45
C LEU A 56 2.29 -7.17 4.83
N THR A 57 1.82 -6.16 5.57
CA THR A 57 1.86 -4.76 5.17
C THR A 57 3.29 -4.31 4.89
N THR A 58 4.22 -4.60 5.80
CA THR A 58 5.62 -4.19 5.65
C THR A 58 6.28 -4.90 4.47
N LEU A 59 6.00 -6.19 4.28
CA LEU A 59 6.52 -6.97 3.15
C LEU A 59 6.01 -6.39 1.81
N LEU A 60 4.70 -6.15 1.70
CA LEU A 60 4.08 -5.59 0.50
C LEU A 60 4.60 -4.18 0.20
N ALA A 61 4.66 -3.33 1.22
CA ALA A 61 5.16 -1.96 1.10
C ALA A 61 6.63 -1.94 0.66
N THR A 62 7.47 -2.79 1.26
CA THR A 62 8.89 -2.89 0.92
C THR A 62 9.09 -3.40 -0.51
N ALA A 63 8.31 -4.40 -0.94
CA ALA A 63 8.37 -4.90 -2.31
C ALA A 63 7.99 -3.84 -3.34
N MET A 64 6.87 -3.13 -3.12
CA MET A 64 6.39 -2.07 -4.01
C MET A 64 7.34 -0.87 -4.04
N PHE A 65 7.78 -0.40 -2.87
CA PHE A 65 8.75 0.68 -2.77
C PHE A 65 10.09 0.29 -3.41
N GLY A 66 10.55 -0.94 -3.21
CA GLY A 66 11.76 -1.47 -3.83
C GLY A 66 11.69 -1.43 -5.36
N LEU A 67 10.57 -1.88 -5.94
CA LEU A 67 10.35 -1.80 -7.39
C LEU A 67 10.34 -0.36 -7.90
N PHE A 68 9.65 0.55 -7.18
CA PHE A 68 9.65 1.97 -7.50
C PHE A 68 11.06 2.57 -7.45
N TYR A 69 11.82 2.27 -6.40
CA TYR A 69 13.18 2.78 -6.23
C TYR A 69 14.16 2.23 -7.26
N LEU A 70 14.05 0.94 -7.59
CA LEU A 70 14.82 0.32 -8.67
C LEU A 70 14.51 1.00 -10.01
N ASN A 71 13.24 1.22 -10.33
CA ASN A 71 12.86 1.96 -11.53
C ASN A 71 13.43 3.39 -11.51
N TYR A 72 13.42 4.07 -10.36
CA TYR A 72 13.98 5.40 -10.21
C TYR A 72 15.51 5.43 -10.49
N VAL A 73 16.25 4.39 -10.10
CA VAL A 73 17.71 4.31 -10.31
C VAL A 73 18.07 3.87 -11.72
N TYR A 74 17.38 2.87 -12.27
CA TYR A 74 17.71 2.28 -13.56
C TYR A 74 16.97 2.91 -14.75
N GLY A 75 15.90 3.65 -14.51
CA GLY A 75 15.16 4.38 -15.54
C GLY A 75 14.40 3.49 -16.53
N TRP A 76 14.00 2.27 -16.14
CA TRP A 76 13.29 1.34 -17.02
C TRP A 76 12.01 1.93 -17.62
N ILE A 77 11.25 2.66 -16.80
CA ILE A 77 10.05 3.38 -17.19
C ILE A 77 10.30 4.85 -16.88
N SER A 78 10.44 5.63 -17.95
CA SER A 78 10.66 7.07 -17.90
C SER A 78 9.37 7.81 -18.25
N MET A 79 9.31 9.10 -17.93
CA MET A 79 8.15 9.93 -18.24
C MET A 79 7.88 9.99 -19.75
N ASP A 80 8.90 9.81 -20.60
CA ASP A 80 8.74 9.76 -22.07
C ASP A 80 8.00 8.51 -22.52
N THR A 81 8.17 7.40 -21.79
CA THR A 81 7.48 6.15 -22.09
C THR A 81 5.97 6.25 -21.85
N ILE A 82 5.54 7.19 -21.02
CA ILE A 82 4.14 7.39 -20.61
C ILE A 82 3.52 8.62 -21.31
N ASP A 83 4.32 9.46 -21.99
CA ASP A 83 3.82 10.66 -22.67
C ASP A 83 3.18 10.32 -24.02
N PHE A 84 1.99 9.72 -23.97
CA PHE A 84 1.23 9.32 -25.16
C PHE A 84 0.79 10.50 -26.05
N PHE A 85 0.80 11.72 -25.53
CA PHE A 85 0.28 12.91 -26.21
C PHE A 85 1.38 13.89 -26.66
N ASN A 86 2.66 13.48 -26.57
CA ASN A 86 3.84 14.34 -26.81
C ASN A 86 3.71 15.70 -26.10
N SER A 87 3.15 15.68 -24.89
CA SER A 87 2.84 16.88 -24.12
C SER A 87 4.12 17.63 -23.77
N ARG A 88 5.23 16.90 -23.59
CA ARG A 88 6.51 17.50 -23.21
C ARG A 88 7.17 18.27 -24.34
N GLU A 89 7.12 17.79 -25.59
CA GLU A 89 7.63 18.51 -26.77
C GLU A 89 6.89 19.84 -26.96
N ARG A 90 5.55 19.80 -26.92
CA ARG A 90 4.69 20.98 -27.11
C ARG A 90 4.91 22.10 -26.09
N MET A 91 5.39 21.77 -24.88
CA MET A 91 5.68 22.75 -23.82
C MET A 91 7.07 23.38 -23.98
N GLN A 92 7.97 22.76 -24.74
CA GLN A 92 9.30 23.29 -25.02
C GLN A 92 9.30 24.25 -26.23
N ASP A 93 8.28 24.16 -27.09
CA ASP A 93 8.12 24.99 -28.28
C ASP A 93 7.46 26.36 -28.01
N VAL A 94 7.11 26.68 -26.75
CA VAL A 94 6.48 27.94 -26.30
C VAL A 94 7.47 28.77 -25.50
#